data_AF-A0A7Z3BNP0-F1
#
_entry.id   AF-A0A7Z3BNP0-F1
#
_cell.length_a   1.000
_cell.length_b   1.000
_cell.length_c   1.000
_cell.angle_alpha   90.00
_cell.angle_beta   90.00
_cell.angle_gamma   90.00
#
_symmetry.space_group_name_H-M   'P 1'
#
loop_
_entity.id
_entity.type
_entity.pdbx_description
1 polymer ?
#
loop_
_entity_poly.entity_id
_entity_poly.type
_entity_poly.pdbx_seq_one_letter_code
_entity_poly.pdbx_strand_id
1 'polypeptide(L)'
;MKIGFLGLGGMGAAMAANLIKAGHQVVVWNRSPAAAEPLVALGAVAATTPVQAFDVELVISMLADDTSTRAVLLDSGALASAKAGLVHLSMATLSTALVTELVELHREQGVEFVAAPVFGRTDVAAAGKLNILVAGPEAAIAKAQPVLDVLGQKTWPLGDDPLRAVAVKIAGNFMIASAIEAMGESTALVKTYGVAPGEFMEIMGNTLFNAPVYRNYGALIAEQRFDPAAFRLVLGLKDVGLALSAGQEQRVPLPFASVLRDNLLEAIAHGDGDLDWSALSQVALRKSGQL
;
A
#
# COMPACT_ATOMS: atom_id res chain seq x y z
N MET A 1 8.74 11.61 -20.58
CA MET A 1 9.93 11.40 -19.74
C MET A 1 10.30 9.92 -19.71
N LYS A 2 11.57 9.63 -19.43
CA LYS A 2 12.09 8.28 -19.17
C LYS A 2 11.90 7.95 -17.69
N ILE A 3 11.21 6.84 -17.40
CA ILE A 3 10.80 6.44 -16.05
C ILE A 3 11.37 5.06 -15.73
N GLY A 4 12.01 4.92 -14.58
CA GLY A 4 12.34 3.62 -13.99
C GLY A 4 11.18 3.15 -13.12
N PHE A 5 10.84 1.86 -13.17
CA PHE A 5 9.79 1.29 -12.34
C PHE A 5 10.26 -0.01 -11.68
N LEU A 6 10.35 0.00 -10.35
CA LEU A 6 10.81 -1.12 -9.53
C LEU A 6 9.63 -1.74 -8.79
N GLY A 7 9.37 -3.02 -9.06
CA GLY A 7 8.30 -3.78 -8.41
C GLY A 7 7.04 -3.87 -9.27
N LEU A 8 6.76 -5.06 -9.79
CA LEU A 8 5.67 -5.32 -10.74
C LEU A 8 4.63 -6.29 -10.17
N GLY A 9 4.31 -6.12 -8.89
CA GLY A 9 3.12 -6.75 -8.29
C GLY A 9 1.83 -6.17 -8.87
N GLY A 10 0.66 -6.58 -8.36
CA GLY A 10 -0.64 -6.14 -8.89
C GLY A 10 -0.78 -4.63 -9.05
N MET A 11 -0.39 -3.85 -8.04
CA MET A 11 -0.36 -2.38 -8.12
C MET A 11 0.67 -1.87 -9.13
N GLY A 12 1.93 -2.30 -9.01
CA GLY A 12 3.02 -1.79 -9.83
C GLY A 12 2.86 -2.07 -11.32
N ALA A 13 2.38 -3.26 -11.69
CA ALA A 13 2.12 -3.61 -13.08
C ALA A 13 1.00 -2.74 -13.70
N ALA A 14 -0.09 -2.50 -12.95
CA ALA A 14 -1.18 -1.63 -13.40
C ALA A 14 -0.70 -0.18 -13.58
N MET A 15 0.08 0.33 -12.63
CA MET A 15 0.65 1.68 -12.68
C MET A 15 1.62 1.85 -13.85
N ALA A 16 2.56 0.92 -14.03
CA ALA A 16 3.51 0.95 -15.15
C ALA A 16 2.79 0.88 -16.50
N ALA A 17 1.76 0.05 -16.64
CA ALA A 17 0.95 -0.02 -17.86
C ALA A 17 0.29 1.33 -18.20
N ASN A 18 -0.19 2.07 -17.19
CA ASN A 18 -0.78 3.40 -17.41
C ASN A 18 0.26 4.42 -17.88
N LEU A 19 1.47 4.38 -17.33
CA LEU A 19 2.55 5.26 -17.76
C LEU A 19 2.98 5.01 -19.21
N ILE A 20 3.05 3.73 -19.61
CA ILE A 20 3.34 3.34 -20.99
C ILE A 20 2.24 3.85 -21.93
N LYS A 21 0.97 3.64 -21.59
CA LYS A 21 -0.18 4.12 -22.38
C LYS A 21 -0.23 5.65 -22.49
N ALA A 22 0.25 6.36 -21.48
CA ALA A 22 0.39 7.82 -21.50
C ALA A 22 1.59 8.32 -22.35
N GLY A 23 2.35 7.41 -22.97
CA GLY A 23 3.46 7.74 -23.87
C GLY A 23 4.80 7.97 -23.17
N HIS A 24 4.95 7.57 -21.91
CA HIS A 24 6.25 7.59 -21.24
C HIS A 24 7.13 6.41 -21.66
N GLN A 25 8.45 6.61 -21.64
CA GLN A 25 9.42 5.53 -21.86
C GLN A 25 9.69 4.86 -20.53
N VAL A 26 9.22 3.63 -20.33
CA VAL A 26 9.30 2.96 -19.03
C VAL A 26 10.31 1.82 -19.06
N VAL A 27 11.30 1.88 -18.18
CA VAL A 27 12.25 0.80 -17.87
C VAL A 27 11.73 0.09 -16.62
N VAL A 28 11.38 -1.19 -16.74
CA VAL A 28 10.73 -1.95 -15.67
C VAL A 28 11.68 -3.01 -15.10
N TRP A 29 11.67 -3.20 -13.80
CA TRP A 29 12.38 -4.27 -13.13
C TRP A 29 11.52 -4.91 -12.04
N ASN A 30 11.63 -6.23 -11.92
CA ASN A 30 11.04 -6.99 -10.81
C ASN A 30 11.95 -8.16 -10.44
N ARG A 31 11.89 -8.59 -9.18
CA ARG A 31 12.63 -9.78 -8.70
C ARG A 31 12.36 -11.02 -9.55
N SER A 32 11.11 -11.22 -9.95
CA SER A 32 10.71 -12.29 -10.87
C SER A 32 10.63 -11.71 -12.28
N PRO A 33 11.55 -12.07 -13.21
CA PRO A 33 11.63 -11.43 -14.53
C PRO A 33 10.37 -11.60 -15.37
N ALA A 34 9.68 -12.74 -15.25
CA ALA A 34 8.43 -13.02 -15.97
C ALA A 34 7.34 -11.97 -15.73
N ALA A 35 7.36 -11.25 -14.59
CA ALA A 35 6.41 -10.18 -14.31
C ALA A 35 6.55 -8.97 -15.25
N ALA A 36 7.70 -8.81 -15.92
CA ALA A 36 7.93 -7.74 -16.89
C ALA A 36 7.37 -8.05 -18.29
N GLU A 37 7.16 -9.33 -18.64
CA GLU A 37 6.77 -9.75 -19.99
C GLU A 37 5.50 -9.03 -20.50
N PRO A 38 4.40 -8.91 -19.71
CA PRO A 38 3.20 -8.20 -20.18
C PRO A 38 3.44 -6.72 -20.45
N LEU A 39 4.37 -6.09 -19.72
CA LEU A 39 4.71 -4.68 -19.90
C LEU A 39 5.65 -4.45 -21.08
N VAL A 40 6.57 -5.39 -21.33
CA VAL A 40 7.41 -5.38 -22.53
C VAL A 40 6.54 -5.48 -23.78
N ALA A 41 5.51 -6.32 -23.77
CA ALA A 41 4.53 -6.40 -24.86
C ALA A 41 3.76 -5.07 -25.08
N LEU A 42 3.69 -4.20 -24.06
CA LEU A 42 3.11 -2.85 -24.18
C LEU A 42 4.14 -1.78 -24.58
N GLY A 43 5.43 -2.10 -24.66
CA GLY A 43 6.50 -1.17 -25.04
C GLY A 43 7.46 -0.77 -23.92
N ALA A 44 7.41 -1.42 -22.75
CA ALA A 44 8.43 -1.24 -21.72
C ALA A 44 9.77 -1.87 -22.12
N VAL A 45 10.85 -1.36 -21.54
CA VAL A 45 12.18 -2.00 -21.59
C VAL A 45 12.38 -2.77 -20.29
N ALA A 46 12.61 -4.08 -20.36
CA ALA A 46 12.94 -4.88 -19.18
C ALA A 46 14.40 -4.66 -18.78
N ALA A 47 14.62 -4.21 -17.54
CA ALA A 47 15.92 -4.18 -16.91
C ALA A 47 16.25 -5.54 -16.29
N THR A 48 17.53 -5.93 -16.33
CA THR A 48 18.03 -7.17 -15.71
C THR A 48 18.49 -6.95 -14.27
N THR A 49 18.79 -5.71 -13.88
CA THR A 49 19.18 -5.33 -12.51
C THR A 49 18.43 -4.06 -12.07
N PRO A 50 18.23 -3.84 -10.76
CA PRO A 50 17.63 -2.60 -10.26
C PRO A 50 18.38 -1.34 -10.70
N VAL A 51 19.71 -1.40 -10.78
CA VAL A 51 20.61 -0.32 -11.23
C VAL A 51 20.19 0.24 -12.60
N GLN A 52 19.81 -0.61 -13.56
CA GLN A 52 19.41 -0.17 -14.90
C GLN A 52 18.13 0.68 -14.90
N ALA A 53 17.26 0.52 -13.90
CA ALA A 53 16.07 1.35 -13.75
C ALA A 53 16.37 2.74 -13.17
N PHE A 54 17.60 3.02 -12.72
CA PHE A 54 18.01 4.33 -12.19
C PHE A 54 18.63 5.26 -13.23
N ASP A 55 18.93 4.79 -14.46
CA ASP A 55 19.41 5.64 -15.55
C ASP A 55 18.26 6.36 -16.28
N VAL A 56 17.53 7.20 -15.54
CA VAL A 56 16.24 7.78 -15.93
C VAL A 56 16.07 9.19 -15.36
N GLU A 57 14.97 9.88 -15.71
CA GLU A 57 14.65 11.21 -15.17
C GLU A 57 13.91 11.13 -13.82
N LEU A 58 13.15 10.06 -13.64
CA LEU A 58 12.34 9.75 -12.46
C LEU A 58 12.28 8.24 -12.27
N VAL A 59 12.43 7.76 -11.05
CA VAL A 59 12.27 6.35 -10.69
C VAL A 59 11.09 6.19 -9.72
N ILE A 60 10.28 5.16 -9.92
CA ILE A 60 9.18 4.77 -9.04
C ILE A 60 9.55 3.44 -8.39
N SER A 61 9.33 3.32 -7.09
CA SER A 61 9.34 2.03 -6.40
C SER A 61 7.95 1.70 -5.84
N MET A 62 7.50 0.47 -6.12
CA MET A 62 6.26 -0.12 -5.61
C MET A 62 6.55 -1.51 -5.07
N LEU A 63 7.26 -1.56 -3.95
CA LEU A 63 7.79 -2.76 -3.31
C LEU A 63 6.93 -3.17 -2.10
N ALA A 64 7.04 -4.43 -1.68
CA ALA A 64 6.12 -5.02 -0.71
C ALA A 64 6.29 -4.47 0.73
N ASP A 65 7.55 -4.31 1.15
CA ASP A 65 7.93 -4.02 2.52
C ASP A 65 9.33 -3.40 2.60
N ASP A 66 9.73 -3.08 3.83
CA ASP A 66 11.02 -2.50 4.14
C ASP A 66 12.19 -3.39 3.69
N THR A 67 12.12 -4.69 3.94
CA THR A 67 13.17 -5.65 3.57
C THR A 67 13.39 -5.69 2.06
N SER A 68 12.30 -5.80 1.29
CA SER A 68 12.35 -5.77 -0.16
C SER A 68 12.87 -4.43 -0.68
N THR A 69 12.51 -3.34 -0.02
CA THR A 69 12.97 -1.98 -0.38
C THR A 69 14.46 -1.80 -0.14
N ARG A 70 14.99 -2.24 1.00
CA ARG A 70 16.44 -2.25 1.25
C ARG A 70 17.19 -3.09 0.23
N ALA A 71 16.73 -4.32 0.00
CA ALA A 71 17.39 -5.23 -0.94
C ALA A 71 17.48 -4.64 -2.36
N VAL A 72 16.40 -3.98 -2.81
CA VAL A 72 16.33 -3.43 -4.17
C VAL A 72 17.03 -2.09 -4.30
N LEU A 73 16.90 -1.18 -3.34
CA LEU A 73 17.45 0.18 -3.47
C LEU A 73 18.89 0.28 -2.96
N LEU A 74 19.20 -0.38 -1.84
CA LEU A 74 20.46 -0.24 -1.12
C LEU A 74 21.41 -1.39 -1.46
N ASP A 75 21.02 -2.63 -1.16
CA ASP A 75 21.93 -3.79 -1.26
C ASP A 75 22.32 -4.10 -2.71
N SER A 76 21.45 -3.78 -3.67
CA SER A 76 21.74 -3.93 -5.10
C SER A 76 22.68 -2.86 -5.67
N GLY A 77 22.95 -1.80 -4.91
CA GLY A 77 23.71 -0.62 -5.36
C GLY A 77 22.92 0.35 -6.26
N ALA A 78 21.60 0.18 -6.41
CA ALA A 78 20.79 1.00 -7.30
C ALA A 78 20.82 2.49 -6.92
N LEU A 79 20.61 2.81 -5.64
CA LEU A 79 20.72 4.18 -5.14
C LEU A 79 22.14 4.73 -5.35
N ALA A 80 23.17 3.97 -4.98
CA ALA A 80 24.57 4.39 -5.15
C ALA A 80 24.98 4.66 -6.61
N SER A 81 24.28 4.04 -7.57
CA SER A 81 24.49 4.27 -9.01
C SER A 81 23.74 5.49 -9.58
N ALA A 82 22.85 6.08 -8.78
CA ALA A 82 21.96 7.14 -9.23
C ALA A 82 22.73 8.41 -9.59
N LYS A 83 22.26 9.10 -10.65
CA LYS A 83 22.76 10.41 -11.04
C LYS A 83 22.12 11.49 -10.17
N ALA A 84 22.90 12.51 -9.81
CA ALA A 84 22.40 13.67 -9.10
C ALA A 84 21.24 14.34 -9.86
N GLY A 85 20.21 14.79 -9.14
CA GLY A 85 18.99 15.39 -9.70
C GLY A 85 17.93 14.39 -10.20
N LEU A 86 18.16 13.08 -10.04
CA LEU A 86 17.12 12.06 -10.15
C LEU A 86 16.05 12.30 -9.08
N VAL A 87 14.78 12.10 -9.44
CA VAL A 87 13.67 12.06 -8.47
C VAL A 87 13.27 10.61 -8.25
N HIS A 88 13.24 10.17 -6.99
CA HIS A 88 12.70 8.88 -6.60
C HIS A 88 11.33 9.07 -5.93
N LEU A 89 10.27 8.60 -6.59
CA LEU A 89 8.93 8.46 -6.03
C LEU A 89 8.78 7.09 -5.33
N SER A 90 8.82 7.08 -4.01
CA SER A 90 8.54 5.86 -3.23
C SER A 90 7.05 5.74 -2.95
N MET A 91 6.38 4.79 -3.62
CA MET A 91 4.91 4.62 -3.55
C MET A 91 4.48 3.44 -2.67
N ALA A 92 5.43 2.75 -2.05
CA ALA A 92 5.20 1.65 -1.11
C ALA A 92 4.72 2.15 0.26
N THR A 93 4.05 1.25 1.00
CA THR A 93 3.78 1.46 2.44
C THR A 93 4.99 0.98 3.24
N LEU A 94 5.80 1.89 3.79
CA LEU A 94 7.05 1.58 4.49
C LEU A 94 7.02 2.09 5.94
N SER A 95 7.98 1.64 6.77
CA SER A 95 8.15 2.21 8.11
C SER A 95 8.70 3.64 8.10
N THR A 96 8.43 4.39 9.16
CA THR A 96 9.03 5.70 9.43
C THR A 96 10.54 5.61 9.60
N ALA A 97 11.04 4.54 10.23
CA ALA A 97 12.47 4.29 10.39
C ALA A 97 13.19 4.14 9.05
N LEU A 98 12.70 3.27 8.17
CA LEU A 98 13.33 3.07 6.86
C LEU A 98 13.23 4.35 6.01
N VAL A 99 12.10 5.05 6.02
CA VAL A 99 11.97 6.28 5.22
C VAL A 99 12.92 7.36 5.72
N THR A 100 13.12 7.50 7.03
CA THR A 100 14.14 8.40 7.60
C THR A 100 15.53 8.08 7.05
N GLU A 101 15.93 6.81 7.05
CA GLU A 101 17.22 6.37 6.50
C GLU A 101 17.31 6.63 4.98
N LEU A 102 16.25 6.32 4.23
CA LEU A 102 16.23 6.56 2.80
C LEU A 102 16.38 8.04 2.48
N VAL A 103 15.71 8.95 3.19
CA VAL A 103 15.85 10.39 2.99
C VAL A 103 17.31 10.83 3.12
N GLU A 104 18.01 10.39 4.16
CA GLU A 104 19.43 10.73 4.35
C GLU A 104 20.33 10.15 3.24
N LEU A 105 20.16 8.87 2.91
CA LEU A 105 20.96 8.23 1.86
C LEU A 105 20.71 8.85 0.48
N HIS A 106 19.48 9.27 0.18
CA HIS A 106 19.16 9.96 -1.06
C HIS A 106 19.81 11.34 -1.09
N ARG A 107 19.77 12.08 0.03
CA ARG A 107 20.44 13.38 0.17
C ARG A 107 21.95 13.27 -0.06
N GLU A 108 22.61 12.25 0.51
CA GLU A 108 24.05 12.00 0.32
C GLU A 108 24.42 11.71 -1.14
N GLN A 109 23.53 11.04 -1.88
CA GLN A 109 23.71 10.74 -3.29
C GLN A 109 23.28 11.89 -4.22
N GLY A 110 22.67 12.96 -3.69
CA GLY A 110 22.10 14.04 -4.50
C GLY A 110 20.85 13.64 -5.28
N VAL A 111 20.09 12.68 -4.78
CA VAL A 111 18.80 12.22 -5.33
C VAL A 111 17.68 12.85 -4.51
N GLU A 112 16.65 13.36 -5.19
CA GLU A 112 15.47 13.89 -4.53
C GLU A 112 14.52 12.76 -4.14
N PHE A 113 14.29 12.57 -2.85
CA PHE A 113 13.34 11.56 -2.34
C PHE A 113 11.96 12.18 -2.12
N VAL A 114 10.92 11.53 -2.67
CA VAL A 114 9.52 11.91 -2.48
C VAL A 114 8.75 10.68 -2.02
N ALA A 115 8.14 10.76 -0.84
CA ALA A 115 7.17 9.76 -0.41
C ALA A 115 5.85 10.03 -1.12
N ALA A 116 5.35 9.03 -1.82
CA ALA A 116 4.12 9.08 -2.60
C ALA A 116 3.20 7.85 -2.38
N PRO A 117 2.98 7.34 -1.14
CA PRO A 117 2.10 6.19 -0.92
C PRO A 117 0.66 6.46 -1.36
N VAL A 118 -0.06 5.39 -1.66
CA VAL A 118 -1.37 5.48 -2.32
C VAL A 118 -2.52 4.87 -1.51
N PHE A 119 -3.71 5.45 -1.65
CA PHE A 119 -4.98 4.80 -1.32
C PHE A 119 -5.69 4.35 -2.59
N GLY A 120 -6.01 3.07 -2.62
CA GLY A 120 -6.64 2.39 -3.74
C GLY A 120 -6.16 0.93 -3.80
N ARG A 121 -6.92 0.11 -4.53
CA ARG A 121 -6.56 -1.28 -4.83
C ARG A 121 -6.19 -1.40 -6.31
N THR A 122 -5.87 -2.61 -6.76
CA THR A 122 -5.37 -2.85 -8.13
C THR A 122 -6.33 -2.38 -9.22
N ASP A 123 -7.64 -2.48 -9.00
CA ASP A 123 -8.67 -1.95 -9.89
C ASP A 123 -8.60 -0.40 -10.00
N VAL A 124 -8.43 0.28 -8.86
CA VAL A 124 -8.27 1.74 -8.80
C VAL A 124 -6.96 2.18 -9.47
N ALA A 125 -5.87 1.41 -9.28
CA ALA A 125 -4.59 1.64 -9.95
C ALA A 125 -4.72 1.48 -11.47
N ALA A 126 -5.35 0.39 -11.93
CA ALA A 126 -5.58 0.14 -13.35
C ALA A 126 -6.43 1.23 -14.01
N ALA A 127 -7.37 1.82 -13.26
CA ALA A 127 -8.19 2.94 -13.72
C ALA A 127 -7.46 4.30 -13.70
N GLY A 128 -6.24 4.41 -13.16
CA GLY A 128 -5.53 5.69 -13.00
C GLY A 128 -6.22 6.61 -11.98
N LYS A 129 -6.89 6.04 -10.97
CA LYS A 129 -7.75 6.77 -10.02
C LYS A 129 -7.25 6.72 -8.58
N LEU A 130 -5.97 6.49 -8.36
CA LEU A 130 -5.40 6.46 -7.02
C LEU A 130 -5.55 7.81 -6.32
N ASN A 131 -5.72 7.79 -5.00
CA ASN A 131 -5.43 8.96 -4.18
C ASN A 131 -3.98 8.85 -3.74
N ILE A 132 -3.15 9.80 -4.17
CA ILE A 132 -1.71 9.76 -3.93
C ILE A 132 -1.37 10.76 -2.84
N LEU A 133 -0.77 10.31 -1.74
CA LEU A 133 -0.31 11.16 -0.65
C LEU A 133 1.13 11.56 -0.93
N VAL A 134 1.41 12.82 -1.23
CA VAL A 134 2.75 13.23 -1.65
C VAL A 134 3.42 14.14 -0.62
N ALA A 135 4.66 13.83 -0.26
CA ALA A 135 5.50 14.71 0.55
C ALA A 135 6.97 14.59 0.13
N GLY A 136 7.64 15.74 0.08
CA GLY A 136 9.00 15.88 -0.45
C GLY A 136 9.23 17.30 -1.00
N PRO A 137 10.44 17.59 -1.51
CA PRO A 137 10.78 18.89 -2.06
C PRO A 137 9.81 19.33 -3.17
N GLU A 138 9.30 20.56 -3.09
CA GLU A 138 8.25 21.07 -3.99
C GLU A 138 8.67 20.97 -5.47
N ALA A 139 9.93 21.27 -5.78
CA ALA A 139 10.47 21.16 -7.14
C ALA A 139 10.49 19.72 -7.65
N ALA A 140 10.78 18.74 -6.77
CA ALA A 140 10.78 17.33 -7.14
C ALA A 140 9.34 16.83 -7.38
N ILE A 141 8.38 17.26 -6.56
CA ILE A 141 6.95 16.97 -6.75
C ILE A 141 6.46 17.59 -8.06
N ALA A 142 6.80 18.85 -8.35
CA ALA A 142 6.42 19.52 -9.59
C ALA A 142 6.98 18.79 -10.83
N LYS A 143 8.23 18.32 -10.78
CA LYS A 143 8.84 17.49 -11.84
C LYS A 143 8.12 16.15 -12.00
N ALA A 144 7.63 15.56 -10.90
CA ALA A 144 6.88 14.32 -10.89
C ALA A 144 5.40 14.47 -11.27
N GLN A 145 4.85 15.69 -11.26
CA GLN A 145 3.41 15.93 -11.41
C GLN A 145 2.78 15.28 -12.67
N PRO A 146 3.39 15.32 -13.86
CA PRO A 146 2.82 14.65 -15.04
C PRO A 146 2.63 13.14 -14.86
N VAL A 147 3.48 12.51 -14.03
CA VAL A 147 3.38 11.08 -13.69
C VAL A 147 2.29 10.85 -12.65
N LEU A 148 2.21 11.71 -11.63
CA LEU A 148 1.17 11.64 -10.61
C LEU A 148 -0.22 11.79 -11.21
N ASP A 149 -0.40 12.69 -12.19
CA ASP A 149 -1.68 12.93 -12.89
C ASP A 149 -2.14 11.72 -13.73
N VAL A 150 -1.22 10.88 -14.21
CA VAL A 150 -1.54 9.64 -14.94
C VAL A 150 -1.97 8.53 -13.99
N LEU A 151 -1.39 8.48 -12.79
CA LEU A 151 -1.58 7.40 -11.83
C LEU A 151 -2.78 7.64 -10.90
N GLY A 152 -3.12 8.90 -10.65
CA GLY A 152 -4.07 9.30 -9.63
C GLY A 152 -5.24 10.15 -10.15
N GLN A 153 -6.37 10.04 -9.46
CA GLN A 153 -7.46 11.02 -9.61
C GLN A 153 -7.19 12.29 -8.77
N LYS A 154 -6.38 12.16 -7.72
CA LYS A 154 -6.04 13.26 -6.82
C LYS A 154 -4.70 13.03 -6.15
N THR A 155 -3.88 14.07 -6.18
CA THR A 155 -2.63 14.17 -5.42
C THR A 155 -2.86 15.08 -4.21
N TRP A 156 -2.52 14.58 -3.03
CA TRP A 156 -2.68 15.27 -1.74
C TRP A 156 -1.32 15.71 -1.24
N PRO A 157 -0.95 17.00 -1.36
CA PRO A 157 0.32 17.49 -0.86
C PRO A 157 0.30 17.56 0.67
N LEU A 158 1.34 17.00 1.30
CA LEU A 158 1.49 16.93 2.75
C LEU A 158 2.72 17.69 3.26
N GLY A 159 3.37 18.45 2.39
CA GLY A 159 4.53 19.28 2.71
C GLY A 159 5.85 18.69 2.22
N ASP A 160 6.94 19.21 2.75
CA ASP A 160 8.32 18.89 2.38
C ASP A 160 8.87 17.64 3.05
N ASP A 161 8.41 17.32 4.25
CA ASP A 161 8.83 16.13 5.02
C ASP A 161 8.15 14.83 4.53
N PRO A 162 8.89 13.90 3.89
CA PRO A 162 8.36 12.63 3.39
C PRO A 162 7.66 11.78 4.46
N LEU A 163 8.03 11.91 5.74
CA LEU A 163 7.43 11.15 6.83
C LEU A 163 5.94 11.48 7.01
N ARG A 164 5.48 12.67 6.62
CA ARG A 164 4.07 13.06 6.72
C ARG A 164 3.18 12.18 5.84
N ALA A 165 3.59 11.91 4.61
CA ALA A 165 2.84 11.04 3.71
C ALA A 165 2.80 9.59 4.21
N VAL A 166 3.93 9.11 4.74
CA VAL A 166 4.06 7.78 5.35
C VAL A 166 3.14 7.65 6.56
N ALA A 167 3.17 8.62 7.48
CA ALA A 167 2.35 8.63 8.68
C ALA A 167 0.85 8.65 8.36
N VAL A 168 0.40 9.47 7.40
CA VAL A 168 -1.00 9.50 6.96
C VAL A 168 -1.40 8.17 6.32
N LYS A 169 -0.53 7.55 5.53
CA LYS A 169 -0.79 6.22 4.94
C LYS A 169 -0.96 5.15 6.03
N ILE A 170 -0.03 5.09 6.98
CA ILE A 170 -0.05 4.13 8.10
C ILE A 170 -1.32 4.33 8.92
N ALA A 171 -1.65 5.57 9.29
CA ALA A 171 -2.85 5.89 10.05
C ALA A 171 -4.13 5.49 9.30
N GLY A 172 -4.21 5.76 7.99
CA GLY A 172 -5.36 5.38 7.17
C GLY A 172 -5.55 3.87 7.07
N ASN A 173 -4.48 3.11 6.87
CA ASN A 173 -4.56 1.64 6.85
C ASN A 173 -4.94 1.07 8.23
N PHE A 174 -4.41 1.64 9.31
CA PHE A 174 -4.83 1.31 10.68
C PHE A 174 -6.32 1.57 10.92
N MET A 175 -6.86 2.70 10.45
CA MET A 175 -8.29 2.99 10.54
C MET A 175 -9.15 1.96 9.78
N ILE A 176 -8.70 1.51 8.60
CA ILE A 176 -9.43 0.50 7.83
C ILE A 176 -9.41 -0.85 8.57
N ALA A 177 -8.25 -1.29 9.08
CA ALA A 177 -8.15 -2.53 9.86
C ALA A 177 -9.07 -2.48 11.10
N SER A 178 -9.07 -1.34 11.81
CA SER A 178 -9.96 -1.11 12.96
C SER A 178 -11.44 -1.19 12.58
N ALA A 179 -11.82 -0.65 11.42
CA ALA A 179 -13.19 -0.74 10.93
C ALA A 179 -13.60 -2.18 10.62
N ILE A 180 -12.72 -2.98 10.01
CA ILE A 180 -12.96 -4.40 9.72
C ILE A 180 -13.17 -5.19 11.01
N GLU A 181 -12.32 -5.01 12.01
CA GLU A 181 -12.46 -5.65 13.32
C GLU A 181 -13.77 -5.25 13.99
N ALA A 182 -14.09 -3.95 14.05
CA ALA A 182 -15.33 -3.47 14.64
C ALA A 182 -16.57 -4.06 13.94
N MET A 183 -16.53 -4.20 12.61
CA MET A 183 -17.57 -4.89 11.84
C MET A 183 -17.65 -6.38 12.20
N GLY A 184 -16.52 -7.06 12.35
CA GLY A 184 -16.44 -8.46 12.76
C GLY A 184 -17.02 -8.73 14.14
N GLU A 185 -16.57 -7.99 15.16
CA GLU A 185 -17.08 -8.09 16.52
C GLU A 185 -18.58 -7.78 16.59
N SER A 186 -19.02 -6.72 15.92
CA SER A 186 -20.43 -6.35 15.86
C SER A 186 -21.28 -7.42 15.18
N THR A 187 -20.77 -8.04 14.11
CA THR A 187 -21.45 -9.14 13.42
C THR A 187 -21.62 -10.36 14.33
N ALA A 188 -20.56 -10.74 15.05
CA ALA A 188 -20.62 -11.84 16.01
C ALA A 188 -21.63 -11.54 17.14
N LEU A 189 -21.67 -10.30 17.61
CA LEU A 189 -22.64 -9.88 18.63
C LEU A 189 -24.09 -10.02 18.14
N VAL A 190 -24.45 -9.37 17.03
CA VAL A 190 -25.85 -9.33 16.57
C VAL A 190 -26.35 -10.71 16.11
N LYS A 191 -25.46 -11.57 15.59
CA LYS A 191 -25.78 -12.95 15.25
C LYS A 191 -26.23 -13.77 16.47
N THR A 192 -25.69 -13.49 17.66
CA THR A 192 -26.14 -14.12 18.93
C THR A 192 -27.59 -13.77 19.26
N TYR A 193 -28.08 -12.61 18.80
CA TYR A 193 -29.47 -12.17 18.96
C TYR A 193 -30.37 -12.53 17.78
N GLY A 194 -29.90 -13.37 16.84
CA GLY A 194 -30.67 -13.83 15.69
C GLY A 194 -30.77 -12.83 14.54
N VAL A 195 -29.99 -11.74 14.56
CA VAL A 195 -29.92 -10.78 13.44
C VAL A 195 -28.95 -11.31 12.39
N ALA A 196 -29.38 -11.36 11.12
CA ALA A 196 -28.53 -11.82 10.04
C ALA A 196 -27.39 -10.81 9.75
N PRO A 197 -26.14 -11.27 9.52
CA PRO A 197 -25.02 -10.39 9.17
C PRO A 197 -25.30 -9.43 8.02
N GLY A 198 -25.97 -9.92 6.97
CA GLY A 198 -26.33 -9.10 5.81
C GLY A 198 -27.30 -7.96 6.15
N GLU A 199 -28.34 -8.25 6.92
CA GLU A 199 -29.30 -7.23 7.38
C GLU A 199 -28.61 -6.17 8.23
N PHE A 200 -27.76 -6.58 9.18
CA PHE A 200 -27.01 -5.65 10.01
C PHE A 200 -26.07 -4.74 9.19
N MET A 201 -25.28 -5.32 8.28
CA MET A 201 -24.36 -4.55 7.43
C MET A 201 -25.08 -3.61 6.48
N GLU A 202 -26.25 -4.00 5.95
CA GLU A 202 -27.07 -3.13 5.11
C GLU A 202 -27.59 -1.92 5.88
N ILE A 203 -28.10 -2.11 7.10
CA ILE A 203 -28.56 -1.00 7.94
C ILE A 203 -27.40 -0.07 8.26
N MET A 204 -26.26 -0.59 8.73
CA MET A 204 -25.09 0.21 9.09
C MET A 204 -24.52 0.98 7.90
N GLY A 205 -24.36 0.31 6.76
CA GLY A 205 -23.76 0.87 5.54
C GLY A 205 -24.65 1.90 4.81
N ASN A 206 -25.94 1.97 5.12
CA ASN A 206 -26.86 3.00 4.58
C ASN A 206 -27.23 4.08 5.60
N THR A 207 -26.77 3.97 6.86
CA THR A 207 -27.08 4.95 7.92
C THR A 207 -25.80 5.48 8.57
N LEU A 208 -25.42 4.96 9.74
CA LEU A 208 -24.34 5.49 10.59
C LEU A 208 -22.97 5.46 9.90
N PHE A 209 -22.73 4.46 9.04
CA PHE A 209 -21.44 4.20 8.42
C PHE A 209 -21.55 4.19 6.89
N ASN A 210 -22.28 5.15 6.30
CA ASN A 210 -22.38 5.33 4.86
C ASN A 210 -21.09 5.87 4.22
N ALA A 211 -20.03 5.07 4.33
CA ALA A 211 -18.71 5.29 3.75
C ALA A 211 -18.29 4.05 2.95
N PRO A 212 -17.56 4.21 1.82
CA PRO A 212 -17.17 3.09 0.98
C PRO A 212 -16.44 1.96 1.71
N VAL A 213 -15.62 2.27 2.71
CA VAL A 213 -14.89 1.26 3.50
C VAL A 213 -15.85 0.30 4.21
N TYR A 214 -16.84 0.82 4.95
CA TYR A 214 -17.83 0.00 5.65
C TYR A 214 -18.75 -0.74 4.70
N ARG A 215 -19.17 -0.12 3.59
CA ARG A 215 -20.02 -0.78 2.59
C ARG A 215 -19.30 -1.92 1.88
N ASN A 216 -18.07 -1.69 1.45
CA ASN A 216 -17.32 -2.67 0.67
C ASN A 216 -16.89 -3.87 1.52
N TYR A 217 -16.33 -3.63 2.70
CA TYR A 217 -15.91 -4.73 3.59
C TYR A 217 -17.10 -5.36 4.31
N GLY A 218 -18.13 -4.58 4.68
CA GLY A 218 -19.37 -5.11 5.23
C GLY A 218 -20.06 -6.09 4.27
N ALA A 219 -20.05 -5.81 2.96
CA ALA A 219 -20.54 -6.75 1.96
C ALA A 219 -19.71 -8.06 1.93
N LEU A 220 -18.38 -7.98 1.94
CA LEU A 220 -17.52 -9.17 1.97
C LEU A 220 -17.74 -10.02 3.23
N ILE A 221 -17.89 -9.37 4.39
CA ILE A 221 -18.17 -10.02 5.68
C ILE A 221 -19.55 -10.69 5.65
N ALA A 222 -20.58 -9.98 5.19
CA ALA A 222 -21.94 -10.50 5.08
C ALA A 222 -22.05 -11.70 4.13
N GLU A 223 -21.33 -11.65 3.00
CA GLU A 223 -21.27 -12.70 1.98
C GLU A 223 -20.30 -13.84 2.34
N GLN A 224 -19.50 -13.68 3.40
CA GLN A 224 -18.36 -14.55 3.75
C GLN A 224 -17.40 -14.80 2.57
N ARG A 225 -17.18 -13.76 1.76
CA ARG A 225 -16.39 -13.84 0.53
C ARG A 225 -15.03 -13.17 0.75
N PHE A 226 -14.05 -14.00 1.07
CA PHE A 226 -12.68 -13.55 1.35
C PHE A 226 -11.66 -14.00 0.28
N ASP A 227 -12.10 -14.73 -0.74
CA ASP A 227 -11.31 -15.15 -1.88
C ASP A 227 -12.01 -14.76 -3.20
N PRO A 228 -11.29 -14.25 -4.22
CA PRO A 228 -9.86 -13.91 -4.20
C PRO A 228 -9.56 -12.70 -3.31
N ALA A 229 -8.39 -12.72 -2.67
CA ALA A 229 -7.96 -11.62 -1.82
C ALA A 229 -7.64 -10.35 -2.62
N ALA A 230 -8.29 -9.24 -2.27
CA ALA A 230 -7.93 -7.93 -2.82
C ALA A 230 -6.75 -7.33 -2.04
N PHE A 231 -6.66 -7.63 -0.74
CA PHE A 231 -5.51 -7.35 0.10
C PHE A 231 -5.31 -8.47 1.12
N ARG A 232 -4.23 -9.25 1.00
CA ARG A 232 -4.01 -10.44 1.83
C ARG A 232 -3.84 -10.11 3.31
N LEU A 233 -4.38 -10.97 4.18
CA LEU A 233 -4.37 -10.78 5.63
C LEU A 233 -2.95 -10.67 6.21
N VAL A 234 -1.99 -11.43 5.67
CA VAL A 234 -0.56 -11.30 6.04
C VAL A 234 0.00 -9.89 5.79
N LEU A 235 -0.48 -9.18 4.78
CA LEU A 235 -0.09 -7.79 4.51
C LEU A 235 -0.77 -6.83 5.50
N GLY A 236 -2.00 -7.15 5.93
CA GLY A 236 -2.69 -6.47 7.02
C GLY A 236 -1.91 -6.51 8.33
N LEU A 237 -1.39 -7.69 8.73
CA LEU A 237 -0.53 -7.82 9.91
C LEU A 237 0.71 -6.93 9.80
N LYS A 238 1.37 -6.93 8.64
CA LYS A 238 2.53 -6.09 8.38
C LYS A 238 2.19 -4.60 8.52
N ASP A 239 1.08 -4.14 7.97
CA ASP A 239 0.68 -2.72 8.06
C ASP A 239 0.25 -2.30 9.47
N VAL A 240 -0.41 -3.18 10.25
CA VAL A 240 -0.68 -2.93 11.67
C VAL A 240 0.63 -2.89 12.48
N GLY A 241 1.61 -3.73 12.12
CA GLY A 241 2.96 -3.66 12.67
C GLY A 241 3.63 -2.31 12.44
N LEU A 242 3.51 -1.74 11.23
CA LEU A 242 4.02 -0.39 10.93
C LEU A 242 3.37 0.68 11.82
N ALA A 243 2.07 0.59 12.06
CA ALA A 243 1.38 1.52 12.96
C ALA A 243 1.89 1.44 14.40
N LEU A 244 2.06 0.22 14.92
CA LEU A 244 2.62 0.00 16.26
C LEU A 244 4.04 0.56 16.39
N SER A 245 4.90 0.29 15.40
CA SER A 245 6.28 0.81 15.39
C SER A 245 6.33 2.34 15.35
N ALA A 246 5.57 2.96 14.44
CA ALA A 246 5.51 4.42 14.33
C ALA A 246 4.96 5.08 15.61
N GLY A 247 3.94 4.48 16.22
CA GLY A 247 3.39 4.93 17.50
C GLY A 247 4.41 4.82 18.64
N GLN A 248 5.14 3.70 18.71
CA GLN A 248 6.16 3.48 19.73
C GLN A 248 7.30 4.51 19.65
N GLU A 249 7.80 4.81 18.45
CA GLU A 249 8.85 5.81 18.23
C GLU A 249 8.46 7.19 18.78
N GLN A 250 7.19 7.56 18.66
CA GLN A 250 6.65 8.86 19.08
C GLN A 250 5.95 8.81 20.46
N ARG A 251 6.01 7.68 21.17
CA ARG A 251 5.32 7.47 22.44
C ARG A 251 3.80 7.73 22.37
N VAL A 252 3.18 7.36 21.25
CA VAL A 252 1.74 7.39 21.02
C VAL A 252 1.17 5.98 21.22
N PRO A 253 0.46 5.69 22.33
CA PRO A 253 -0.13 4.38 22.55
C PRO A 253 -1.28 4.11 21.56
N LEU A 254 -1.25 2.96 20.89
CA LEU A 254 -2.28 2.52 19.94
C LEU A 254 -2.92 1.20 20.43
N PRO A 255 -3.78 1.23 21.46
CA PRO A 255 -4.32 0.00 22.07
C PRO A 255 -5.12 -0.86 21.07
N PHE A 256 -5.87 -0.24 20.15
CA PHE A 256 -6.58 -0.97 19.09
C PHE A 256 -5.61 -1.69 18.15
N ALA A 257 -4.46 -1.09 17.84
CA ALA A 257 -3.46 -1.75 16.99
C ALA A 257 -2.87 -3.00 17.65
N SER A 258 -2.73 -3.02 18.97
CA SER A 258 -2.30 -4.22 19.70
C SER A 258 -3.32 -5.36 19.59
N VAL A 259 -4.62 -5.06 19.76
CA VAL A 259 -5.70 -6.04 19.59
C VAL A 259 -5.72 -6.57 18.16
N LEU A 260 -5.65 -5.67 17.17
CA LEU A 260 -5.61 -6.03 15.76
C LEU A 260 -4.44 -6.94 15.43
N ARG A 261 -3.23 -6.63 15.93
CA ARG A 261 -2.04 -7.47 15.71
C ARG A 261 -2.29 -8.89 16.20
N ASP A 262 -2.81 -9.05 17.42
CA ASP A 262 -3.00 -10.35 18.03
C ASP A 262 -4.11 -11.14 17.31
N ASN A 263 -5.21 -10.50 16.90
CA ASN A 263 -6.26 -11.13 16.11
C ASN A 263 -5.78 -11.52 14.70
N LEU A 264 -4.97 -10.68 14.04
CA LEU A 264 -4.39 -10.99 12.74
C LEU A 264 -3.41 -12.18 12.83
N LEU A 265 -2.59 -12.23 13.88
CA LEU A 265 -1.74 -13.40 14.16
C LEU A 265 -2.56 -14.67 14.36
N GLU A 266 -3.65 -14.58 15.11
CA GLU A 266 -4.56 -15.71 15.33
C GLU A 266 -5.20 -16.18 14.02
N ALA A 267 -5.70 -15.28 13.17
CA ALA A 267 -6.25 -15.64 11.86
C ALA A 267 -5.20 -16.35 10.98
N ILE A 268 -3.98 -15.83 10.92
CA ILE A 268 -2.88 -16.45 10.16
C ILE A 268 -2.55 -17.85 10.70
N ALA A 269 -2.52 -18.03 12.03
CA ALA A 269 -2.28 -19.32 12.65
C ALA A 269 -3.37 -20.36 12.32
N HIS A 270 -4.57 -19.91 11.98
CA HIS A 270 -5.67 -20.76 11.50
C HIS A 270 -5.67 -20.97 9.97
N GLY A 271 -4.66 -20.48 9.25
CA GLY A 271 -4.52 -20.69 7.81
C GLY A 271 -5.15 -19.62 6.91
N ASP A 272 -5.67 -18.52 7.49
CA ASP A 272 -6.35 -17.47 6.71
C ASP A 272 -5.40 -16.46 6.05
N GLY A 273 -4.08 -16.69 6.12
CA GLY A 273 -3.08 -15.68 5.75
C GLY A 273 -3.19 -15.17 4.31
N ASP A 274 -3.59 -16.02 3.37
CA ASP A 274 -3.76 -15.67 1.96
C ASP A 274 -5.16 -15.16 1.60
N LEU A 275 -6.12 -15.21 2.52
CA LEU A 275 -7.44 -14.61 2.34
C LEU A 275 -7.37 -13.08 2.38
N ASP A 276 -8.42 -12.42 1.90
CA ASP A 276 -8.59 -10.98 2.07
C ASP A 276 -8.57 -10.64 3.56
N TRP A 277 -7.96 -9.53 3.95
CA TRP A 277 -7.89 -9.12 5.36
C TRP A 277 -9.26 -8.86 6.00
N SER A 278 -10.35 -8.75 5.21
CA SER A 278 -11.71 -8.80 5.77
C SER A 278 -12.04 -10.11 6.46
N ALA A 279 -11.32 -11.20 6.17
CA ALA A 279 -11.39 -12.47 6.91
C ALA A 279 -10.99 -12.33 8.38
N LEU A 280 -10.36 -11.21 8.80
CA LEU A 280 -10.18 -10.87 10.21
C LEU A 280 -11.51 -10.93 10.99
N SER A 281 -12.64 -10.63 10.35
CA SER A 281 -13.97 -10.73 10.97
C SER A 281 -14.30 -12.14 11.48
N GLN A 282 -13.69 -13.18 10.91
CA GLN A 282 -13.90 -14.57 11.33
C GLN A 282 -13.34 -14.86 12.72
N VAL A 283 -12.35 -14.08 13.17
CA VAL A 283 -11.74 -14.26 14.51
C VAL A 283 -12.78 -14.07 15.61
N ALA A 284 -13.59 -13.01 15.52
CA ALA A 284 -14.66 -12.75 16.50
C ALA A 284 -15.72 -13.87 16.52
N LEU A 285 -16.03 -14.44 15.35
CA LEU A 285 -16.97 -15.56 15.24
C LEU A 285 -16.39 -16.85 15.84
N ARG A 286 -15.11 -17.16 15.60
CA ARG A 286 -14.43 -18.31 16.23
C ARG A 286 -14.38 -18.17 17.75
N LYS A 287 -13.98 -17.00 18.26
CA LYS A 287 -13.90 -16.71 19.71
C LYS A 287 -15.24 -16.83 20.44
N SER A 288 -16.35 -16.68 19.71
CA SER A 288 -17.71 -16.80 20.24
C SER A 288 -18.36 -18.15 19.94
N GLY A 289 -17.63 -19.12 19.36
CA GLY A 289 -18.15 -20.45 19.06
C GLY A 289 -19.18 -20.49 17.92
N GLN A 290 -19.11 -19.51 17.02
CA GLN A 290 -20.05 -19.35 15.89
C GLN A 290 -19.46 -19.81 14.54
N LEU A 291 -18.22 -20.30 14.56
CA LEU A 291 -17.48 -20.97 13.48
C LEU A 291 -16.85 -22.25 14.00
#